data_AF-A0A7G9P5C1-F1
#
_entry.id   AF-A0A7G9P5C1-F1
#
_cell.length_a   1.000
_cell.length_b   1.000
_cell.length_c   1.000
_cell.angle_alpha   90.00
_cell.angle_beta   90.00
_cell.angle_gamma   90.00
#
_symmetry.space_group_name_H-M   'P 1'
#
loop_
_entity.id
_entity.type
_entity.pdbx_description
1 polymer ?
#
loop_
_entity_poly.entity_id
_entity_poly.type
_entity_poly.pdbx_seq_one_letter_code
_entity_poly.pdbx_strand_id
1 'polypeptide(L)'
;MERAFEKKSVGRVPRISRLMALAIHFERLIQDGVVEDFADIARLGHVTRARVTQIMNLRLLAPDIQESLLDLPGTTTGRDPIRERQLRAITAESHWGKQRAMLLKRWKYGGIPRLWRTS
;
A
#
# COMPACT_ATOMS: atom_id res chain seq x y z
N MET A 1 -11.58 -8.07 27.63
CA MET A 1 -11.53 -6.66 27.16
C MET A 1 -11.72 -6.65 25.66
N GLU A 2 -12.96 -6.45 25.25
CA GLU A 2 -13.40 -6.40 23.87
C GLU A 2 -12.84 -5.11 23.25
N ARG A 3 -11.78 -5.22 22.44
CA ARG A 3 -11.35 -4.13 21.58
C ARG A 3 -12.45 -3.96 20.54
N ALA A 4 -13.41 -3.08 20.82
CA ALA A 4 -14.29 -2.56 19.80
C ALA A 4 -13.40 -2.09 18.65
N PHE A 5 -13.51 -2.75 17.49
CA PHE A 5 -12.99 -2.20 16.25
C PHE A 5 -13.82 -0.95 15.97
N GLU A 6 -13.40 0.15 16.59
CA GLU A 6 -14.01 1.45 16.41
C GLU A 6 -13.92 1.74 14.92
N LYS A 7 -15.09 1.70 14.28
CA LYS A 7 -15.24 1.78 12.83
C LYS A 7 -14.81 3.17 12.39
N LYS A 8 -13.52 3.32 12.13
CA LYS A 8 -12.88 4.58 11.76
C LYS A 8 -13.20 4.90 10.30
N SER A 9 -14.47 5.15 9.98
CA SER A 9 -14.89 5.58 8.65
C SER A 9 -15.67 6.88 8.73
N VAL A 10 -14.95 7.99 8.94
CA VAL A 10 -15.46 9.33 8.62
C VAL A 10 -15.10 9.73 7.17
N GLY A 11 -14.39 8.88 6.41
CA GLY A 11 -13.90 9.20 5.06
C GLY A 11 -13.72 8.00 4.14
N ARG A 12 -13.52 8.27 2.84
CA ARG A 12 -13.30 7.27 1.78
C ARG A 12 -11.97 6.54 2.00
N VAL A 13 -11.95 5.22 1.82
CA VAL A 13 -10.70 4.43 1.89
C VAL A 13 -9.66 5.01 0.91
N PRO A 14 -8.44 5.33 1.38
CA PRO A 14 -7.39 5.86 0.52
C PRO A 14 -7.11 4.91 -0.63
N ARG A 15 -6.91 5.45 -1.83
CA ARG A 15 -6.62 4.66 -3.03
C ARG A 15 -5.42 3.77 -2.80
N ILE A 16 -4.38 4.26 -2.12
CA ILE A 16 -3.17 3.46 -1.91
C ILE A 16 -3.43 2.24 -1.03
N SER A 17 -4.28 2.35 -0.01
CA SER A 17 -4.69 1.23 0.84
C SER A 17 -5.40 0.15 0.01
N ARG A 18 -6.30 0.57 -0.89
CA ARG A 18 -6.96 -0.36 -1.83
C ARG A 18 -5.97 -1.04 -2.77
N LEU A 19 -4.95 -0.32 -3.27
CA LEU A 19 -3.92 -0.92 -4.12
C LEU A 19 -3.03 -1.88 -3.34
N MET A 20 -2.69 -1.58 -2.09
CA MET A 20 -1.95 -2.49 -1.22
C MET A 20 -2.72 -3.78 -0.97
N ALA A 21 -4.02 -3.66 -0.68
CA ALA A 21 -4.90 -4.82 -0.51
C ALA A 21 -5.01 -5.65 -1.80
N LEU A 22 -5.13 -5.00 -2.98
CA LEU A 22 -5.10 -5.69 -4.27
C LEU A 22 -3.78 -6.42 -4.51
N ALA A 23 -2.64 -5.82 -4.15
CA ALA A 23 -1.34 -6.47 -4.30
C ALA A 23 -1.25 -7.76 -3.47
N ILE A 24 -1.76 -7.74 -2.24
CA ILE A 24 -1.83 -8.92 -1.37
C ILE A 24 -2.79 -9.97 -1.97
N HIS A 25 -3.93 -9.54 -2.50
CA HIS A 25 -4.89 -10.44 -3.11
C HIS A 25 -4.33 -11.11 -4.37
N PHE A 26 -3.67 -10.34 -5.24
CA PHE A 26 -3.03 -10.87 -6.45
C PHE A 26 -1.90 -11.84 -6.15
N GLU A 27 -1.08 -11.56 -5.13
CA GLU A 27 -0.07 -12.50 -4.65
C GLU A 27 -0.71 -13.84 -4.25
N ARG A 28 -1.83 -13.81 -3.52
CA ARG A 28 -2.57 -15.02 -3.15
C ARG A 28 -3.14 -15.76 -4.35
N LEU A 29 -3.77 -15.06 -5.29
CA LEU A 29 -4.32 -15.70 -6.50
C LEU A 29 -3.25 -16.45 -7.30
N ILE A 30 -2.03 -15.90 -7.37
CA ILE A 30 -0.90 -16.56 -8.03
C ILE A 30 -0.40 -17.76 -7.21
N GLN A 31 -0.25 -17.59 -5.89
CA GLN A 31 0.18 -18.66 -4.99
C GLN A 31 -0.80 -19.85 -4.98
N ASP A 32 -2.09 -19.56 -5.04
CA ASP A 32 -3.17 -20.53 -5.07
C ASP A 32 -3.38 -21.14 -6.48
N GLY A 33 -2.63 -20.68 -7.50
CA GLY A 33 -2.74 -21.13 -8.88
C GLY A 33 -4.04 -20.74 -9.59
N VAL A 34 -4.81 -19.80 -9.04
CA VAL A 34 -6.07 -19.29 -9.62
C VAL A 34 -5.80 -18.44 -10.85
N VAL A 35 -4.66 -17.73 -10.87
CA VAL A 35 -4.15 -16.99 -12.05
C VAL A 35 -2.69 -17.37 -12.28
N GLU A 36 -2.29 -17.48 -13.53
CA GLU A 36 -0.95 -17.98 -13.88
C GLU A 36 0.14 -16.94 -13.58
N ASP A 37 -0.10 -15.68 -13.95
CA ASP A 37 0.92 -14.62 -13.87
C ASP A 37 0.31 -13.21 -13.86
N PHE A 38 1.17 -12.19 -13.90
CA PHE A 38 0.75 -10.79 -13.96
C PHE A 38 0.07 -10.42 -15.28
N ALA A 39 0.37 -11.13 -16.37
CA ALA A 39 -0.30 -10.90 -17.65
C ALA A 39 -1.76 -11.37 -17.60
N ASP A 40 -2.02 -12.46 -16.90
CA ASP A 40 -3.37 -13.00 -16.71
C ASP A 40 -4.22 -12.07 -15.85
N ILE A 41 -3.67 -11.57 -14.75
CA ILE A 41 -4.30 -10.52 -13.93
C ILE A 41 -4.61 -9.28 -14.78
N ALA A 42 -3.69 -8.87 -15.66
CA ALA A 42 -3.89 -7.71 -16.51
C ALA A 42 -5.05 -7.90 -17.50
N ARG A 43 -5.12 -9.08 -18.14
CA ARG A 43 -6.21 -9.44 -19.05
C ARG A 43 -7.56 -9.47 -18.34
N LEU A 44 -7.66 -10.21 -17.23
CA LEU A 44 -8.90 -10.35 -16.45
C LEU A 44 -9.36 -9.02 -15.84
N GLY A 45 -8.41 -8.18 -15.39
CA GLY A 45 -8.70 -6.87 -14.83
C GLY A 45 -8.91 -5.76 -15.86
N HIS A 46 -8.79 -6.04 -17.16
CA HIS A 46 -8.82 -5.05 -18.24
C HIS A 46 -7.88 -3.85 -18.02
N VAL A 47 -6.67 -4.12 -17.50
CA VAL A 47 -5.63 -3.12 -17.26
C VAL A 47 -4.34 -3.49 -17.98
N THR A 48 -3.43 -2.52 -18.11
CA THR A 48 -2.13 -2.81 -18.71
C THR A 48 -1.27 -3.66 -17.76
N ARG A 49 -0.36 -4.47 -18.32
CA ARG A 49 0.65 -5.21 -17.52
C ARG A 49 1.45 -4.26 -16.63
N ALA A 50 1.85 -3.11 -17.17
CA ALA A 50 2.57 -2.09 -16.42
C ALA A 50 1.78 -1.60 -15.18
N ARG A 51 0.45 -1.55 -15.24
CA ARG A 51 -0.38 -1.19 -14.10
C ARG A 51 -0.39 -2.29 -13.04
N VAL A 52 -0.47 -3.56 -13.44
CA VAL A 52 -0.36 -4.70 -12.52
C VAL A 52 1.01 -4.71 -11.84
N THR A 53 2.10 -4.55 -12.59
CA THR A 53 3.46 -4.45 -12.03
C THR A 53 3.56 -3.33 -10.99
N GLN A 54 2.98 -2.16 -11.24
CA GLN A 54 3.00 -1.05 -10.27
C GLN A 54 2.28 -1.38 -8.97
N ILE A 55 1.18 -2.15 -9.06
CA ILE A 55 0.45 -2.61 -7.88
C ILE A 55 1.28 -3.66 -7.15
N MET A 56 1.84 -4.64 -7.87
CA MET A 56 2.65 -5.71 -7.29
C MET A 56 3.94 -5.19 -6.65
N ASN A 57 4.53 -4.11 -7.17
CA ASN A 57 5.69 -3.48 -6.56
C ASN A 57 5.44 -2.98 -5.12
N LEU A 58 4.17 -2.79 -4.71
CA LEU A 58 3.85 -2.46 -3.31
C LEU A 58 4.23 -3.60 -2.35
N ARG A 59 4.31 -4.86 -2.82
CA ARG A 59 4.82 -6.01 -2.04
C ARG A 59 6.32 -5.94 -1.75
N LEU A 60 7.06 -5.07 -2.45
CA LEU A 60 8.50 -4.85 -2.23
C LEU A 60 8.79 -3.84 -1.11
N LEU A 61 7.77 -3.16 -0.60
CA LEU A 61 7.91 -2.27 0.55
C LEU A 61 8.22 -3.09 1.82
N ALA A 62 8.92 -2.48 2.76
CA ALA A 62 9.15 -3.06 4.07
C ALA A 62 7.81 -3.46 4.73
N PRO A 63 7.70 -4.60 5.43
CA PRO A 63 6.43 -5.14 5.90
C PRO A 63 5.60 -4.15 6.73
N ASP A 64 6.26 -3.46 7.63
CA ASP A 64 5.72 -2.40 8.46
C ASP A 64 5.11 -1.25 7.62
N ILE A 65 5.76 -0.88 6.51
CA ILE A 65 5.26 0.17 5.60
C ILE A 65 3.97 -0.32 4.95
N GLN A 66 3.91 -1.59 4.54
CA GLN A 66 2.71 -2.18 3.95
C GLN A 66 1.54 -2.14 4.92
N GLU A 67 1.76 -2.51 6.18
CA GLU A 67 0.76 -2.43 7.25
C GLU A 67 0.25 -1.00 7.42
N SER A 68 1.14 -0.01 7.50
CA SER A 68 0.69 1.38 7.61
C SER A 68 -0.05 1.91 6.39
N LEU A 69 0.20 1.37 5.19
CA LEU A 69 -0.62 1.72 4.02
C LEU A 69 -2.04 1.18 4.15
N LEU A 70 -2.22 0.00 4.77
CA LEU A 70 -3.55 -0.57 5.04
C LEU A 70 -4.28 0.18 6.16
N ASP A 71 -3.54 0.65 7.17
CA ASP A 71 -4.08 1.34 8.36
C ASP A 71 -4.24 2.86 8.20
N LEU A 72 -4.09 3.40 6.99
CA LEU A 72 -4.29 4.83 6.75
C LEU A 72 -5.70 5.26 7.14
N PRO A 73 -5.87 6.43 7.79
CA PRO A 73 -7.19 6.97 8.04
C PRO A 73 -7.91 7.25 6.71
N GLY A 74 -9.24 7.09 6.71
CA GLY A 74 -10.08 7.46 5.57
C GLY A 74 -9.85 8.91 5.13
N THR A 75 -9.76 9.14 3.82
CA THR A 75 -9.68 10.49 3.25
C THR A 75 -11.03 11.18 3.46
N THR A 76 -11.07 12.19 4.33
CA THR A 76 -12.29 12.94 4.66
C THR A 76 -12.56 14.09 3.70
N THR A 77 -11.50 14.76 3.21
CA THR A 77 -11.60 15.86 2.24
C THR A 77 -10.46 15.80 1.22
N GLY A 78 -10.72 16.30 0.01
CA GLY A 78 -9.69 16.49 -1.01
C GLY A 78 -9.04 15.21 -1.53
N ARG A 79 -7.73 15.30 -1.83
CA ARG A 79 -6.94 14.21 -2.41
C ARG A 79 -6.34 13.33 -1.32
N ASP A 80 -6.15 12.06 -1.63
CA ASP A 80 -5.53 11.11 -0.70
C ASP A 80 -4.13 11.61 -0.26
N PRO A 81 -3.76 11.41 1.03
CA PRO A 81 -2.53 11.95 1.60
C PRO A 81 -1.26 11.36 0.96
N ILE A 82 -1.35 10.11 0.48
CA ILE A 82 -0.27 9.41 -0.19
C ILE A 82 -0.71 9.07 -1.61
N ARG A 83 0.10 9.50 -2.58
CA ARG A 83 -0.07 9.14 -3.98
C ARG A 83 0.87 8.01 -4.34
N GLU A 84 0.39 7.10 -5.18
CA GLU A 84 1.17 5.97 -5.69
C GLU A 84 2.53 6.41 -6.29
N ARG A 85 2.56 7.51 -7.05
CA ARG A 85 3.82 8.05 -7.61
C ARG A 85 4.89 8.33 -6.56
N GLN A 86 4.52 8.69 -5.33
CA GLN A 86 5.49 8.96 -4.25
C GLN A 86 6.15 7.67 -3.74
N LEU A 87 5.46 6.54 -3.88
CA LEU A 87 5.94 5.23 -3.44
C LEU A 87 6.82 4.53 -4.48
N ARG A 88 6.72 4.86 -5.78
CA ARG A 88 7.54 4.23 -6.83
C ARG A 88 9.04 4.24 -6.55
N ALA A 89 9.54 5.37 -6.06
CA ALA A 89 10.95 5.50 -5.69
C ALA A 89 11.31 4.65 -4.46
N ILE A 90 10.36 4.45 -3.54
CA ILE A 90 10.54 3.64 -2.33
C ILE A 90 10.51 2.15 -2.69
N THR A 91 9.60 1.73 -3.56
CA THR A 91 9.52 0.34 -4.02
C THR A 91 10.74 -0.09 -4.84
N ALA A 92 11.47 0.85 -5.42
CA ALA A 92 12.70 0.59 -6.19
C ALA A 92 13.96 0.49 -5.31
N GLU A 93 13.89 0.89 -4.05
CA GLU A 93 15.01 0.78 -3.09
C GLU A 93 14.97 -0.59 -2.43
N SER A 94 16.05 -1.36 -2.53
CA SER A 94 16.11 -2.73 -1.97
C SER A 94 16.34 -2.77 -0.47
N HIS A 95 16.96 -1.73 0.11
CA HIS A 95 17.25 -1.70 1.55
C HIS A 95 16.09 -1.10 2.35
N TRP A 96 15.40 -1.91 3.15
CA TRP A 96 14.24 -1.47 3.96
C TRP A 96 14.54 -0.29 4.89
N GLY A 97 15.72 -0.22 5.50
CA GLY A 97 16.12 0.95 6.29
C GLY A 97 16.13 2.26 5.49
N LYS A 98 16.51 2.20 4.22
CA LYS A 98 16.48 3.37 3.32
C LYS A 98 15.05 3.67 2.89
N GLN A 99 14.23 2.64 2.64
CA GLN A 99 12.80 2.83 2.38
C GLN A 99 12.10 3.59 3.52
N ARG A 100 12.35 3.21 4.78
CA ARG A 100 11.82 3.90 5.97
C ARG A 100 12.28 5.35 6.02
N ALA A 101 13.57 5.62 5.83
CA ALA A 101 14.11 6.98 5.79
C ALA A 101 13.50 7.82 4.65
N MET A 102 13.30 7.23 3.47
CA MET A 102 12.65 7.85 2.32
C MET A 102 11.18 8.18 2.58
N LEU A 103 10.47 7.30 3.30
CA LEU A 103 9.08 7.49 3.69
C LEU A 103 8.94 8.59 4.73
N LEU A 104 9.78 8.58 5.78
CA LEU A 104 9.80 9.63 6.83
C LEU A 104 10.07 11.02 6.23
N LYS A 105 11.00 11.14 5.29
CA LYS A 105 11.26 12.40 4.57
C LYS A 105 10.01 12.90 3.83
N ARG A 106 9.19 11.99 3.28
CA ARG A 106 7.97 12.32 2.54
C ARG A 106 6.77 12.58 3.46
N TRP A 107 6.74 11.99 4.67
CA TRP A 107 5.66 12.13 5.64
C TRP A 107 5.76 13.34 6.58
N LYS A 108 6.84 14.15 6.48
CA LYS A 108 7.09 15.32 7.35
C LYS A 108 5.96 16.37 7.42
N TYR A 109 4.89 16.28 6.62
CA TYR A 109 3.81 17.27 6.58
C TYR A 109 2.37 16.71 6.68
N GLY A 110 2.18 15.45 7.09
CA GLY A 110 0.85 14.81 7.03
C GLY A 110 0.44 13.90 8.21
N GLY A 111 1.21 13.89 9.30
CA GLY A 111 0.95 13.03 10.46
C GLY A 111 1.57 11.64 10.29
N ILE A 112 2.64 11.38 11.04
CA ILE A 112 3.28 10.06 11.14
C ILE A 112 2.36 9.17 12.00
N PRO A 113 1.94 7.98 11.54
CA PRO A 113 1.28 7.01 12.42
C PRO A 113 2.13 6.77 13.68
N ARG A 114 1.53 6.77 14.87
CA ARG A 114 2.26 6.69 16.16
C ARG A 114 3.21 5.49 16.30
N LEU A 115 3.06 4.48 15.45
CA LEU A 115 3.81 3.22 15.47
C LEU A 115 5.29 3.34 15.05
N TRP A 116 5.73 4.51 14.54
CA TRP A 116 7.03 4.67 13.89
C TRP A 116 8.11 5.39 14.69
N ARG A 117 7.85 5.70 15.96
CA ARG A 117 8.78 6.44 16.82
C ARG A 117 9.64 5.56 17.74
N THR A 118 9.46 4.26 17.73
CA THR A 118 10.16 3.33 18.61
C THR A 118 10.56 2.07 17.86
N SER A 119 11.75 2.11 17.25
CA SER A 119 12.64 0.96 17.00
C SER A 119 14.01 1.48 16.55
#